data_AF-A0A940RE11-F1
#
_entry.id   AF-A0A940RE11-F1
#
_cell.length_a   1.000
_cell.length_b   1.000
_cell.length_c   1.000
_cell.angle_alpha   90.00
_cell.angle_beta   90.00
_cell.angle_gamma   90.00
#
_symmetry.space_group_name_H-M   'P 1'
#
loop_
_entity.id
_entity.type
_entity.pdbx_description
1 polymer ?
#
loop_
_entity_poly.entity_id
_entity_poly.type
_entity_poly.pdbx_seq_one_letter_code
_entity_poly.pdbx_strand_id
1 'polypeptide(L)'
;MAKTVFDPLGNKVLIPQTVLDFDKQMIRSGDVMDDMSKVIERPIMIFRREEEGPVQLYYLRAIGWNKTMLIRVQKKDDWFELVDYEIDPPIERITELHSKFERLI
;
A
#
# COMPACT_ATOMS: atom_id res chain seq x y z
N MET A 1 11.61 -14.26 -5.18
CA MET A 1 11.90 -14.09 -3.73
C MET A 1 11.24 -12.79 -3.28
N ALA A 2 10.44 -12.78 -2.21
CA ALA A 2 9.75 -11.55 -1.77
C ALA A 2 10.72 -10.46 -1.32
N LYS A 3 10.36 -9.18 -1.54
CA LYS A 3 11.10 -8.02 -1.00
C LYS A 3 10.54 -7.67 0.36
N THR A 4 11.41 -7.39 1.33
CA THR A 4 11.02 -6.84 2.63
C THR A 4 11.26 -5.34 2.63
N VAL A 5 10.29 -4.56 3.13
CA VAL A 5 10.39 -3.12 3.35
C VAL A 5 9.85 -2.76 4.73
N PHE A 6 10.09 -1.53 5.18
CA PHE A 6 9.58 -1.02 6.45
C PHE A 6 8.77 0.25 6.22
N ASP A 7 7.60 0.33 6.86
CA ASP A 7 6.79 1.55 6.85
C ASP A 7 7.33 2.58 7.87
N PRO A 8 6.81 3.82 7.89
CA PRO A 8 7.23 4.85 8.85
C PRO A 8 6.93 4.52 10.32
N LEU A 9 6.06 3.54 10.59
CA LEU A 9 5.72 3.09 11.93
C LEU A 9 6.65 1.96 12.40
N GLY A 10 7.59 1.52 11.56
CA GLY A 10 8.51 0.42 11.84
C GLY A 10 7.96 -0.98 11.54
N ASN A 11 6.78 -1.08 10.91
CA ASN A 11 6.19 -2.37 10.55
C ASN A 11 6.97 -3.01 9.40
N LYS A 12 7.29 -4.29 9.55
CA LYS A 12 7.88 -5.10 8.48
C LYS A 12 6.80 -5.48 7.47
N VAL A 13 7.00 -5.13 6.20
CA VAL A 13 6.07 -5.45 5.11
C VAL A 13 6.75 -6.32 4.06
N LEU A 14 6.15 -7.47 3.75
CA LEU A 14 6.57 -8.38 2.69
C LEU A 14 5.78 -8.10 1.41
N ILE A 15 6.52 -7.84 0.33
CA ILE A 15 5.98 -7.65 -1.02
C ILE A 15 6.37 -8.87 -1.86
N PRO A 16 5.40 -9.70 -2.32
CA PRO A 16 5.70 -10.84 -3.17
C PRO A 16 6.38 -10.40 -4.48
N GLN A 17 7.36 -11.19 -4.96
CA GLN A 17 8.11 -10.86 -6.18
C GLN A 17 7.20 -10.75 -7.42
N THR A 18 6.16 -11.59 -7.47
CA THR A 18 5.15 -11.58 -8.53
C THR A 18 4.46 -10.22 -8.67
N VAL A 19 4.28 -9.51 -7.56
CA VAL A 19 3.69 -8.17 -7.53
C VAL A 19 4.71 -7.12 -7.98
N LEU A 20 5.95 -7.21 -7.50
CA LEU A 20 7.05 -6.31 -7.91
C LEU A 20 7.38 -6.41 -9.41
N ASP A 21 7.17 -7.56 -10.01
CA ASP A 21 7.42 -7.76 -11.45
C ASP A 21 6.28 -7.25 -12.32
N PHE A 22 5.05 -7.12 -11.78
CA PHE A 22 3.93 -6.48 -12.45
C PHE A 22 4.12 -4.95 -12.53
N ASP A 23 4.60 -4.32 -11.43
CA ASP A 23 4.97 -2.90 -11.41
C ASP A 23 5.99 -2.53 -12.50
N LYS A 24 6.98 -3.40 -12.75
CA LYS A 24 8.01 -3.17 -13.78
C LYS A 24 7.46 -3.14 -15.20
N GLN A 25 6.29 -3.74 -15.45
CA GLN A 25 5.64 -3.67 -16.77
C GLN A 25 4.89 -2.36 -16.95
N MET A 26 4.31 -1.81 -15.88
CA MET A 26 3.64 -0.50 -15.91
C MET A 26 4.65 0.65 -16.04
N ILE A 27 5.82 0.57 -15.40
CA ILE A 27 6.89 1.58 -15.56
C ILE A 27 7.43 1.63 -17.01
N ARG A 28 7.31 0.54 -17.78
CA ARG A 28 7.76 0.47 -19.18
C ARG A 28 6.84 1.19 -20.17
N SER A 29 5.65 1.64 -19.76
CA SER A 29 4.73 2.40 -20.64
C SER A 29 5.13 3.87 -20.81
N GLY A 30 6.21 4.33 -20.18
CA GLY A 30 6.67 5.73 -20.25
C GLY A 30 6.13 6.63 -19.14
N ASP A 31 5.26 6.10 -18.28
CA ASP A 31 4.80 6.80 -17.08
C ASP A 31 5.87 6.68 -15.97
N VAL A 32 6.36 7.83 -15.49
CA VAL A 32 7.22 7.87 -14.29
C VAL A 32 6.35 7.60 -13.07
N MET A 33 6.41 6.37 -12.56
CA MET A 33 5.65 5.93 -11.39
C MET A 33 6.60 5.44 -10.29
N ASP A 34 6.32 5.82 -9.06
CA ASP A 34 6.97 5.25 -7.88
C ASP A 34 6.57 3.76 -7.75
N ASP A 35 7.52 2.91 -7.34
CA ASP A 35 7.22 1.50 -7.09
C ASP A 35 6.44 1.31 -5.77
N MET A 36 5.83 0.14 -5.58
CA MET A 36 5.10 -0.18 -4.35
C MET A 36 5.93 -0.03 -3.07
N SER A 37 7.23 -0.33 -3.12
CA SER A 37 8.06 -0.14 -1.93
C SER A 37 8.14 1.32 -1.51
N LYS A 38 8.16 2.25 -2.47
CA LYS A 38 8.14 3.69 -2.17
C LYS A 38 6.81 4.16 -1.60
N VAL A 39 5.70 3.57 -2.02
CA VAL A 39 4.37 3.85 -1.43
C VAL A 39 4.33 3.45 0.05
N ILE A 40 4.90 2.29 0.39
CA ILE A 40 4.94 1.77 1.76
C ILE A 40 5.97 2.49 2.63
N GLU A 41 7.16 2.80 2.11
CA GLU A 41 8.22 3.49 2.85
C GLU A 41 7.89 4.95 3.15
N ARG A 42 7.09 5.61 2.30
CA ARG A 42 6.77 7.04 2.39
C ARG A 42 5.32 7.36 2.03
N PRO A 43 4.33 6.76 2.72
CA PRO A 43 2.91 7.01 2.48
C PRO A 43 2.56 8.47 2.81
N ILE A 44 1.54 9.01 2.13
CA ILE A 44 0.92 10.27 2.55
C ILE A 44 -0.09 10.03 3.67
N MET A 45 -0.68 8.83 3.71
CA MET A 45 -1.68 8.46 4.71
C MET A 45 -1.63 6.96 4.98
N ILE A 46 -1.85 6.59 6.25
CA ILE A 46 -1.99 5.20 6.70
C ILE A 46 -3.34 5.06 7.42
N PHE A 47 -4.11 4.06 7.01
CA PHE A 47 -5.36 3.67 7.68
C PHE A 47 -5.21 2.29 8.30
N ARG A 48 -5.81 2.11 9.48
CA ARG A 48 -5.83 0.83 10.20
C ARG A 48 -7.25 0.33 10.41
N ARG A 49 -7.47 -0.93 10.05
CA ARG A 49 -8.72 -1.64 10.32
C ARG A 49 -8.48 -2.80 11.27
N GLU A 50 -9.24 -2.81 12.36
CA GLU A 50 -9.29 -3.87 13.36
C GLU A 50 -10.75 -4.21 13.66
N GLU A 51 -11.35 -5.09 12.85
CA GLU A 51 -12.65 -5.71 13.13
C GLU A 51 -12.47 -7.21 13.02
N GLU A 52 -13.25 -8.00 13.78
CA GLU A 52 -13.29 -9.48 13.92
C GLU A 52 -12.47 -10.28 12.87
N GLY A 53 -11.13 -10.16 12.92
CA GLY A 53 -10.30 -10.53 11.79
C GLY A 53 -8.86 -10.02 11.89
N PRO A 54 -8.03 -10.32 10.88
CA PRO A 54 -6.62 -9.94 10.87
C PRO A 54 -6.45 -8.44 10.65
N VAL A 55 -5.54 -7.82 11.40
CA VAL A 55 -5.23 -6.39 11.29
C VAL A 55 -4.84 -6.05 9.85
N GLN A 56 -5.48 -5.03 9.28
CA GLN A 56 -5.16 -4.53 7.95
C GLN A 56 -4.62 -3.11 8.03
N LEU A 57 -3.58 -2.84 7.25
CA LEU A 57 -3.08 -1.49 7.00
C LEU A 57 -3.27 -1.13 5.53
N TYR A 58 -3.62 0.12 5.30
CA TYR A 58 -3.76 0.69 3.98
C TYR A 58 -2.78 1.85 3.83
N TYR A 59 -1.92 1.80 2.81
CA TYR A 59 -0.96 2.85 2.49
C TYR A 59 -1.43 3.58 1.24
N LEU A 60 -1.69 4.88 1.37
CA LEU A 60 -2.03 5.74 0.24
C LEU A 60 -0.84 6.64 -0.08
N ARG A 61 -0.54 6.84 -1.36
CA ARG A 61 0.43 7.83 -1.84
C ARG A 61 0.15 8.25 -3.27
N ALA A 62 0.52 9.46 -3.66
CA ALA A 62 0.68 9.81 -5.07
C ALA A 62 1.86 9.03 -5.68
N ILE A 63 1.68 8.50 -6.89
CA ILE A 63 2.72 7.80 -7.65
C ILE A 63 2.84 8.43 -9.04
N GLY A 64 3.90 9.20 -9.25
CA GLY A 64 4.04 10.01 -10.46
C GLY A 64 3.27 11.34 -10.40
N TRP A 65 2.92 11.86 -11.57
CA TRP A 65 2.45 13.25 -11.70
C TRP A 65 0.96 13.42 -11.40
N ASN A 66 0.14 12.41 -11.71
CA ASN A 66 -1.32 12.51 -11.67
C ASN A 66 -2.01 11.24 -11.19
N LYS A 67 -1.26 10.28 -10.63
CA LYS A 67 -1.84 9.03 -10.15
C LYS A 67 -1.67 8.87 -8.64
N THR A 68 -2.56 8.11 -8.04
CA THR A 68 -2.45 7.66 -6.65
C THR A 68 -2.46 6.15 -6.58
N MET A 69 -1.88 5.59 -5.51
CA MET A 69 -1.91 4.17 -5.25
C MET A 69 -2.29 3.90 -3.82
N LEU A 70 -3.22 2.97 -3.65
CA LEU A 70 -3.66 2.44 -2.38
C LEU A 70 -3.19 1.00 -2.27
N ILE A 71 -2.33 0.70 -1.30
CA ILE A 71 -1.84 -0.65 -1.02
C ILE A 71 -2.51 -1.18 0.22
N ARG A 72 -3.10 -2.37 0.15
CA ARG A 72 -3.63 -3.10 1.30
C ARG A 72 -2.67 -4.20 1.72
N VAL A 73 -2.29 -4.17 2.99
CA VAL A 73 -1.52 -5.24 3.62
C VAL A 73 -2.29 -5.83 4.79
N GLN A 74 -1.97 -7.07 5.13
CA GLN A 74 -2.59 -7.79 6.23
C GLN A 74 -1.52 -8.35 7.16
N LYS A 75 -1.74 -8.25 8.47
CA LYS A 75 -0.86 -8.82 9.48
C LYS A 75 -0.84 -10.35 9.39
N LYS A 76 0.37 -10.91 9.43
CA LYS A 76 0.74 -12.32 9.44
C LYS A 76 1.85 -12.47 10.48
N ASP A 77 1.50 -12.99 11.65
CA ASP A 77 2.41 -13.11 12.80
C ASP A 77 3.12 -11.78 13.11
N ASP A 78 4.42 -11.69 12.81
CA ASP A 78 5.31 -10.56 13.09
C ASP A 78 5.52 -9.61 11.89
N TRP A 79 4.87 -9.84 10.76
CA TRP A 79 4.96 -8.97 9.59
C TRP A 79 3.60 -8.68 8.98
N PHE A 80 3.58 -7.73 8.06
CA PHE A 80 2.47 -7.51 7.15
C PHE A 80 2.81 -8.06 5.78
N GLU A 81 1.84 -8.60 5.08
CA GLU A 81 2.00 -9.09 3.71
C GLU A 81 1.07 -8.32 2.78
N LEU A 82 1.58 -7.94 1.61
CA LEU A 82 0.77 -7.31 0.58
C LEU A 82 -0.31 -8.28 0.10
N VAL A 83 -1.57 -7.83 0.19
CA VAL A 83 -2.74 -8.59 -0.25
C VAL A 83 -3.23 -8.07 -1.58
N ASP A 84 -3.28 -6.75 -1.74
CA ASP A 84 -3.92 -6.11 -2.87
C ASP A 84 -3.41 -4.67 -3.04
N TYR A 85 -3.61 -4.11 -4.22
CA TYR A 85 -3.33 -2.71 -4.50
C TYR A 85 -4.23 -2.18 -5.61
N GLU A 86 -4.46 -0.89 -5.59
CA GLU A 86 -5.29 -0.19 -6.56
C GLU A 86 -4.58 1.08 -7.02
N ILE A 87 -4.54 1.30 -8.34
CA ILE A 87 -4.05 2.53 -8.97
C ILE A 87 -5.28 3.37 -9.29
N ASP A 88 -5.21 4.65 -8.90
CA ASP A 88 -6.31 5.61 -8.99
C ASP A 88 -7.60 5.11 -8.32
N PRO A 89 -7.53 4.72 -7.02
CA PRO A 89 -8.70 4.29 -6.27
C PRO A 89 -9.79 5.38 -6.30
N PRO A 90 -11.08 5.00 -6.41
CA PRO A 90 -12.17 5.96 -6.44
C PRO A 90 -12.24 6.75 -5.12
N ILE A 91 -12.66 8.01 -5.19
CA ILE A 91 -12.68 8.91 -4.02
C ILE A 91 -13.61 8.40 -2.92
N GLU A 92 -14.68 7.69 -3.29
CA GLU A 92 -15.61 7.04 -2.36
C GLU A 92 -14.90 6.00 -1.51
N ARG A 93 -13.94 5.27 -2.08
CA ARG A 93 -13.13 4.27 -1.36
C ARG A 93 -12.22 4.93 -0.34
N ILE A 94 -11.58 6.04 -0.69
CA ILE A 94 -10.74 6.81 0.23
C ILE A 94 -11.58 7.43 1.36
N THR A 95 -12.75 7.96 1.03
CA THR A 95 -13.68 8.53 2.01
C THR A 95 -14.23 7.47 2.96
N GLU A 96 -14.55 6.28 2.45
CA GLU A 96 -14.91 5.13 3.28
C GLU A 96 -13.78 4.79 4.25
N LEU A 97 -12.54 4.70 3.77
CA LEU A 97 -11.40 4.41 4.63
C LEU A 97 -11.25 5.46 5.74
N HIS A 98 -11.36 6.74 5.39
CA HIS A 98 -11.24 7.83 6.35
C HIS A 98 -12.39 7.87 7.37
N SER A 99 -13.61 7.51 6.98
CA SER A 99 -14.78 7.58 7.87
C SER A 99 -14.91 6.37 8.79
N LYS A 100 -14.42 5.21 8.37
CA LYS A 100 -14.59 3.94 9.11
C LYS A 100 -13.32 3.49 9.85
N PHE A 101 -12.14 4.00 9.50
CA PHE A 101 -10.87 3.48 10.01
C PHE A 101 -10.03 4.54 10.71
N GLU A 102 -9.16 4.06 11.59
CA GLU A 102 -8.23 4.92 12.32
C GLU A 102 -7.12 5.41 11.39
N ARG A 103 -6.95 6.73 11.32
CA ARG A 103 -5.83 7.35 10.63
C ARG A 103 -4.63 7.44 11.58
N LEU A 104 -3.47 6.97 11.12
CA LEU A 104 -2.27 6.84 11.99
C LEU A 104 -1.23 7.97 11.84
N ILE A 105 -1.23 8.73 10.74
CA ILE A 105 -0.30 9.85 10.46
C ILE A 105 -0.94 10.96 9.63
#